data_AF-A0A497I9B7-F1
#
_entry.id   AF-A0A497I9B7-F1
#
_cell.length_a   1.000
_cell.length_b   1.000
_cell.length_c   1.000
_cell.angle_alpha   90.00
_cell.angle_beta   90.00
_cell.angle_gamma   90.00
#
_symmetry.space_group_name_H-M   'P 1'
#
loop_
_entity.id
_entity.type
_entity.pdbx_description
1 polymer ?
#
loop_
_entity_poly.entity_id
_entity_poly.type
_entity_poly.pdbx_seq_one_letter_code
_entity_poly.pdbx_strand_id
1 'polypeptide(L)'
;MKKLIIIALLLAAGNANASGWEFSQRADPMTDAVKSYATVESIEKGGMLAARCMNNEFDVLYISDGQYFPEESFVVTVRVDKEKPIKLPANGIGAKILFMSTPAILADMAKKGNKLLIGVTAYSENSSKVRAFSLKGATAAITKVEAACK
;
A
#
# COMPACT_ATOMS: atom_id res chain seq x y z
N MET A 1 -16.14 46.75 18.95
CA MET A 1 -15.78 45.82 17.86
C MET A 1 -15.00 44.65 18.45
N LYS A 2 -15.67 43.54 18.77
CA LYS A 2 -15.06 42.32 19.31
C LYS A 2 -15.50 41.14 18.45
N LYS A 3 -14.49 40.36 18.07
CA LYS A 3 -14.50 39.19 17.20
C LYS A 3 -15.42 38.09 17.73
N LEU A 4 -16.07 37.35 16.83
CA LEU A 4 -16.46 35.95 17.03
C LEU A 4 -16.82 35.35 15.67
N ILE A 5 -15.81 34.84 14.97
CA ILE A 5 -16.01 33.90 13.86
C ILE A 5 -16.06 32.51 14.51
N ILE A 6 -17.25 31.94 14.63
CA ILE A 6 -17.45 30.56 15.08
C ILE A 6 -17.25 29.68 13.85
N ILE A 7 -16.05 29.09 13.72
CA ILE A 7 -15.81 27.98 12.80
C ILE A 7 -16.41 26.74 13.47
N ALA A 8 -17.58 26.32 13.01
CA ALA A 8 -18.18 25.06 13.41
C ALA A 8 -17.38 23.91 12.78
N LEU A 9 -16.69 23.17 13.64
CA LEU A 9 -15.90 21.99 13.28
C LEU A 9 -16.85 20.85 12.87
N LEU A 10 -16.72 20.38 11.64
CA LEU A 10 -17.36 19.17 11.13
C LEU A 10 -16.90 17.95 11.93
N LEU A 11 -17.83 17.31 12.64
CA LEU A 11 -17.65 15.94 13.13
C LEU A 11 -18.51 15.03 12.27
N ALA A 12 -17.99 14.67 11.09
CA ALA A 12 -18.48 13.52 10.36
C ALA A 12 -18.04 12.27 11.13
N ALA A 13 -18.95 11.70 11.92
CA ALA A 13 -18.81 10.37 12.50
C ALA A 13 -18.86 9.33 11.37
N GLY A 14 -17.72 9.07 10.76
CA GLY A 14 -17.53 7.98 9.81
C GLY A 14 -17.23 6.70 10.57
N ASN A 15 -18.19 5.78 10.64
CA ASN A 15 -17.94 4.38 10.97
C ASN A 15 -17.09 3.76 9.84
N ALA A 16 -15.76 3.87 9.94
CA ALA A 16 -14.79 3.34 9.00
C ALA A 16 -14.62 1.82 9.19
N ASN A 17 -15.57 1.04 8.68
CA ASN A 17 -15.39 -0.40 8.50
C ASN A 17 -14.73 -0.64 7.12
N ALA A 18 -13.48 -1.15 7.15
CA ALA A 18 -12.63 -1.51 6.01
C ALA A 18 -12.43 -0.40 4.97
N SER A 19 -11.56 0.57 5.30
CA SER A 19 -11.18 1.69 4.44
C SER A 19 -10.54 1.17 3.15
N GLY A 20 -11.04 1.66 2.02
CA GLY A 20 -10.41 1.41 0.72
C GLY A 20 -9.04 2.07 0.63
N TRP A 21 -8.52 2.17 -0.59
CA TRP A 21 -7.25 2.87 -0.79
C TRP A 21 -7.36 4.35 -0.45
N GLU A 22 -6.44 4.83 0.37
CA GLU A 22 -6.34 6.21 0.80
C GLU A 22 -5.13 6.87 0.14
N PHE A 23 -5.35 8.03 -0.49
CA PHE A 23 -4.29 8.83 -1.08
C PHE A 23 -3.85 9.92 -0.09
N SER A 24 -2.54 10.10 0.06
CA SER A 24 -1.96 11.18 0.86
C SER A 24 -0.70 11.74 0.20
N GLN A 25 -0.37 12.98 0.54
CA GLN A 25 0.88 13.62 0.17
C GLN A 25 1.55 14.16 1.44
N ARG A 26 2.88 14.13 1.45
CA ARG A 26 3.68 14.66 2.54
C ARG A 26 4.89 15.39 1.98
N ALA A 27 5.04 16.66 2.32
CA ALA A 27 6.28 17.39 2.07
C ALA A 27 7.36 16.90 3.04
N ASP A 28 8.55 16.63 2.51
CA ASP A 28 9.73 16.36 3.30
C ASP A 28 10.29 17.70 3.83
N PRO A 29 10.33 17.92 5.16
CA PRO A 29 10.81 19.19 5.71
C PRO A 29 12.32 19.42 5.49
N MET A 30 13.07 18.41 5.05
CA MET A 30 14.52 18.51 4.82
C MET A 30 14.87 18.80 3.35
N THR A 31 13.99 18.48 2.41
CA THR A 31 14.27 18.58 0.97
C THR A 31 13.21 19.31 0.18
N ASP A 32 12.11 19.72 0.82
CA ASP A 32 10.89 20.28 0.22
C ASP A 32 10.24 19.37 -0.84
N ALA A 33 10.73 18.13 -0.98
CA ALA A 33 10.20 17.16 -1.93
C ALA A 33 8.83 16.66 -1.46
N VAL A 34 7.85 16.68 -2.37
CA VAL A 34 6.53 16.12 -2.09
C VAL A 34 6.56 14.62 -2.36
N LYS A 35 6.33 13.83 -1.32
CA LYS A 35 6.18 12.38 -1.38
C LYS A 35 4.70 12.05 -1.48
N SER A 36 4.31 11.19 -2.42
CA SER A 36 2.92 10.79 -2.63
C SER A 36 2.73 9.33 -2.30
N TYR A 37 1.64 8.99 -1.62
CA TYR A 37 1.34 7.64 -1.16
C TYR A 37 -0.11 7.27 -1.45
N ALA A 38 -0.35 6.02 -1.80
CA ALA A 38 -1.65 5.38 -1.79
C ALA A 38 -1.55 4.12 -0.95
N THR A 39 -2.29 4.03 0.15
CA THR A 39 -2.18 2.94 1.12
C THR A 39 -3.50 2.23 1.35
N VAL A 40 -3.43 0.93 1.63
CA VAL A 40 -4.58 0.14 2.08
C VAL A 40 -4.14 -0.88 3.13
N GLU A 41 -4.90 -0.99 4.21
CA GLU A 41 -4.68 -2.01 5.23
C GLU A 41 -5.28 -3.35 4.81
N SER A 42 -4.69 -4.44 5.28
CA SER A 42 -5.26 -5.78 5.07
C SER A 42 -6.60 -5.91 5.78
N ILE A 43 -7.55 -6.60 5.16
CA ILE A 43 -8.88 -6.88 5.70
C ILE A 43 -8.79 -7.62 7.04
N GLU A 44 -7.84 -8.55 7.16
CA GLU A 44 -7.63 -9.35 8.38
C GLU A 44 -6.81 -8.64 9.46
N LYS A 45 -6.40 -7.38 9.23
CA LYS A 45 -5.37 -6.64 10.00
C LYS A 45 -3.98 -7.31 9.94
N GLY A 46 -2.96 -6.53 10.22
CA GLY A 46 -1.58 -7.02 10.31
C GLY A 46 -0.81 -7.08 8.98
N GLY A 47 -1.07 -6.09 8.11
CA GLY A 47 -0.30 -5.81 6.90
C GLY A 47 -0.86 -4.59 6.17
N MET A 48 -0.01 -3.89 5.42
CA MET A 48 -0.38 -2.73 4.60
C MET A 48 0.24 -2.87 3.22
N LEU A 49 -0.52 -2.50 2.19
CA LEU A 49 0.01 -2.25 0.86
C LEU A 49 0.16 -0.75 0.65
N ALA A 50 1.26 -0.35 0.03
CA ALA A 50 1.51 1.04 -0.33
C ALA A 50 2.02 1.12 -1.77
N ALA A 51 1.38 1.93 -2.60
CA ALA A 51 2.03 2.50 -3.78
C ALA A 51 2.60 3.87 -3.39
N ARG A 52 3.83 4.17 -3.78
CA ARG A 52 4.45 5.46 -3.45
C ARG A 52 5.20 6.04 -4.64
N CYS A 53 5.32 7.36 -4.61
CA CYS A 53 6.20 8.12 -5.45
C CYS A 53 7.16 8.93 -4.57
N MET A 54 8.45 8.67 -4.70
CA MET A 54 9.51 9.39 -3.99
C MET A 54 10.70 9.57 -4.93
N ASN A 55 11.25 10.77 -5.03
CA ASN A 55 12.39 11.07 -5.92
C ASN A 55 12.17 10.63 -7.38
N ASN A 56 10.94 10.82 -7.91
CA ASN A 56 10.52 10.36 -9.24
C ASN A 56 10.61 8.83 -9.46
N GLU A 57 10.68 8.05 -8.38
CA GLU A 57 10.65 6.60 -8.41
C GLU A 57 9.31 6.08 -7.88
N PHE A 58 8.68 5.20 -8.67
CA PHE A 58 7.41 4.57 -8.33
C PHE A 58 7.65 3.17 -7.77
N ASP A 59 7.22 2.95 -6.52
CA ASP A 59 7.32 1.67 -5.84
C ASP A 59 5.95 1.13 -5.42
N VAL A 60 5.88 -0.19 -5.28
CA VAL A 60 4.82 -0.86 -4.52
C VAL A 60 5.46 -1.70 -3.41
N LEU A 61 4.98 -1.49 -2.19
CA LEU A 61 5.50 -2.09 -0.97
C LEU A 61 4.43 -2.95 -0.30
N TYR A 62 4.84 -4.08 0.24
CA TYR A 62 4.10 -4.81 1.26
C TYR A 62 4.79 -4.62 2.60
N ILE A 63 4.07 -4.08 3.57
CA ILE A 63 4.55 -3.83 4.93
C ILE A 63 3.80 -4.80 5.84
N SER A 64 4.50 -5.80 6.34
CA SER A 64 3.93 -6.80 7.26
C SER A 64 3.85 -6.24 8.68
N ASP A 65 2.88 -6.72 9.45
CA ASP A 65 2.94 -6.59 10.90
C ASP A 65 3.42 -7.89 11.53
N GLY A 66 4.72 -7.95 11.80
CA GLY A 66 5.32 -9.01 12.61
C GLY A 66 6.07 -10.09 11.83
N GLN A 67 6.13 -10.02 10.49
CA GLN A 67 7.08 -10.84 9.73
C GLN A 67 8.39 -10.10 9.51
N TYR A 68 9.49 -10.83 9.62
CA TYR A 68 10.82 -10.35 9.28
C TYR A 68 11.22 -10.81 7.88
N PHE A 69 11.68 -9.86 7.07
CA PHE A 69 12.21 -10.06 5.73
C PHE A 69 13.65 -9.53 5.71
N PRO A 70 14.68 -10.40 5.82
CA PRO A 70 16.07 -10.00 5.63
C PRO A 70 16.30 -9.36 4.25
N GLU A 71 17.45 -8.72 4.08
CA GLU A 71 17.89 -8.12 2.80
C GLU A 71 18.23 -9.19 1.75
N GLU A 72 17.21 -9.88 1.25
CA GLU A 72 17.33 -10.95 0.27
C GLU A 72 16.15 -10.96 -0.71
N SER A 73 16.30 -11.77 -1.77
CA SER A 73 15.28 -11.97 -2.78
C SER A 73 14.16 -12.90 -2.27
N PHE A 74 12.93 -12.41 -2.35
CA PHE A 74 11.70 -13.15 -2.05
C PHE A 74 10.89 -13.41 -3.31
N VAL A 75 10.05 -14.43 -3.23
CA VAL A 75 8.97 -14.67 -4.20
C VAL A 75 7.64 -14.49 -3.50
N VAL A 76 6.87 -13.52 -3.97
CA VAL A 76 5.55 -13.22 -3.46
C VAL A 76 4.51 -13.82 -4.40
N THR A 77 3.56 -14.56 -3.85
CA THR A 77 2.43 -15.07 -4.63
C THR A 77 1.27 -14.09 -4.53
N VAL A 78 0.81 -13.58 -5.66
CA VAL A 78 -0.30 -12.63 -5.71
C VAL A 78 -1.47 -13.20 -6.50
N ARG A 79 -2.69 -12.82 -6.11
CA ARG A 79 -3.92 -13.22 -6.79
C ARG A 79 -4.96 -12.11 -6.71
N VAL A 80 -5.50 -11.69 -7.84
CA VAL A 80 -6.66 -10.80 -7.87
C VAL A 80 -7.93 -11.65 -7.96
N ASP A 81 -8.88 -11.36 -7.08
CA ASP A 81 -10.18 -12.03 -7.00
C ASP A 81 -10.07 -13.56 -7.07
N LYS A 82 -10.59 -14.18 -8.14
CA LYS A 82 -10.54 -15.62 -8.38
C LYS A 82 -9.61 -16.01 -9.53
N GLU A 83 -8.82 -15.08 -10.05
CA GLU A 83 -7.88 -15.33 -11.15
C GLU A 83 -6.78 -16.32 -10.75
N LYS A 84 -5.99 -16.79 -11.72
CA LYS A 84 -4.85 -17.66 -11.46
C LYS A 84 -3.80 -16.90 -10.63
N PRO A 85 -3.24 -17.47 -9.55
CA PRO A 85 -2.16 -16.84 -8.82
C PRO A 85 -0.92 -16.72 -9.70
N ILE A 86 -0.19 -15.62 -9.55
CA ILE A 86 1.10 -15.40 -10.19
C ILE A 86 2.18 -15.18 -9.12
N LYS A 87 3.43 -15.43 -9.49
CA LYS A 87 4.59 -15.22 -8.63
C LYS A 87 5.33 -13.98 -9.10
N LEU A 88 5.59 -13.05 -8.19
CA LEU A 88 6.34 -11.83 -8.44
C LEU A 88 7.61 -11.80 -7.58
N PRO A 89 8.74 -11.37 -8.12
CA PRO A 89 9.94 -11.13 -7.32
C PRO A 89 9.73 -9.93 -6.40
N ALA A 90 10.30 -10.02 -5.20
CA ALA A 90 10.37 -8.93 -4.26
C ALA A 90 11.73 -8.96 -3.54
N ASN A 91 12.12 -7.84 -2.94
CA ASN A 91 13.30 -7.75 -2.09
C ASN A 91 12.87 -7.36 -0.68
N GLY A 92 13.34 -8.10 0.32
CA GLY A 92 13.23 -7.68 1.70
C GLY A 92 14.22 -6.57 2.00
N ILE A 93 13.87 -5.66 2.90
CA ILE A 93 14.81 -4.67 3.43
C ILE A 93 14.74 -4.68 4.95
N GLY A 94 15.68 -5.39 5.59
CA GLY A 94 16.13 -5.30 6.99
C GLY A 94 15.06 -5.31 8.09
N ALA A 95 13.81 -5.58 7.76
CA ALA A 95 12.66 -5.20 8.57
C ALA A 95 11.40 -5.95 8.13
N LYS A 96 10.26 -5.28 8.21
CA LYS A 96 8.93 -5.81 7.89
C LYS A 96 8.44 -5.41 6.50
N ILE A 97 9.34 -4.98 5.60
CA ILE A 97 8.98 -4.40 4.29
C ILE A 97 9.50 -5.28 3.16
N LEU A 98 8.64 -5.53 2.18
CA LEU A 98 8.99 -6.10 0.88
C LEU A 98 8.77 -5.06 -0.22
N PHE A 99 9.81 -4.83 -1.00
CA PHE A 99 9.78 -4.02 -2.21
C PHE A 99 9.46 -4.93 -3.40
N MET A 100 8.35 -4.69 -4.09
CA MET A 100 8.04 -5.46 -5.29
C MET A 100 9.00 -5.06 -6.40
N SER A 101 9.73 -6.01 -6.98
CA SER A 101 10.70 -5.68 -8.05
C SER A 101 10.01 -5.34 -9.38
N THR A 102 8.71 -5.60 -9.51
CA THR A 102 7.87 -5.23 -10.65
C THR A 102 6.66 -4.39 -10.20
N PRO A 103 6.87 -3.18 -9.67
CA PRO A 103 5.83 -2.40 -9.00
C PRO A 103 4.67 -2.04 -9.95
N ALA A 104 4.96 -1.76 -11.23
CA ALA A 104 3.95 -1.46 -12.24
C ALA A 104 2.98 -2.64 -12.47
N ILE A 105 3.47 -3.88 -12.44
CA ILE A 105 2.62 -5.07 -12.63
C ILE A 105 1.63 -5.19 -11.46
N LEU A 106 2.12 -5.07 -10.22
CA LEU A 106 1.24 -5.17 -9.06
C LEU A 106 0.24 -4.01 -8.98
N ALA A 107 0.66 -2.80 -9.34
CA ALA A 107 -0.22 -1.65 -9.45
C ALA A 107 -1.33 -1.89 -10.49
N ASP A 108 -1.00 -2.36 -11.69
CA ASP A 108 -1.98 -2.68 -12.74
C ASP A 108 -2.96 -3.77 -12.32
N MET A 109 -2.50 -4.78 -11.58
CA MET A 109 -3.36 -5.81 -11.00
C MET A 109 -4.32 -5.21 -9.96
N ALA A 110 -3.82 -4.36 -9.06
CA ALA A 110 -4.64 -3.70 -8.04
C ALA A 110 -5.73 -2.80 -8.65
N LYS A 111 -5.50 -2.22 -9.83
CA LYS A 111 -6.46 -1.35 -10.54
C LYS A 111 -7.60 -2.10 -11.25
N LYS A 112 -7.53 -3.43 -11.38
CA LYS A 112 -8.44 -4.23 -12.25
C LYS A 112 -9.46 -5.09 -11.52
N GLY A 113 -9.33 -5.29 -10.21
CA GLY A 113 -10.18 -6.21 -9.45
C GLY A 113 -10.82 -5.60 -8.21
N ASN A 114 -11.38 -6.46 -7.36
CA ASN A 114 -12.06 -6.06 -6.13
C ASN A 114 -11.27 -6.41 -4.87
N LYS A 115 -10.49 -7.49 -4.92
CA LYS A 115 -9.66 -7.98 -3.82
C LYS A 115 -8.33 -8.49 -4.34
N LEU A 116 -7.25 -8.12 -3.66
CA LEU A 116 -5.90 -8.64 -3.90
C LEU A 116 -5.48 -9.51 -2.72
N LEU A 117 -5.04 -10.72 -3.00
CA LEU A 117 -4.40 -11.59 -2.03
C LEU A 117 -2.89 -11.56 -2.25
N ILE A 118 -2.14 -11.43 -1.16
CA ILE A 118 -0.69 -11.54 -1.14
C ILE A 118 -0.31 -12.64 -0.17
N GLY A 119 0.35 -13.66 -0.68
CA GLY A 119 0.95 -14.74 0.09
C GLY A 119 2.46 -14.60 0.12
N VAL A 120 3.03 -14.54 1.32
CA VAL A 120 4.48 -14.57 1.52
C VAL A 120 4.86 -15.52 2.65
N THR A 121 5.91 -16.29 2.41
CA THR A 121 6.59 -17.10 3.44
C THR A 121 7.75 -16.27 3.98
N ALA A 122 7.67 -15.86 5.23
CA ALA A 122 8.76 -15.13 5.88
C ALA A 122 9.91 -16.08 6.25
N TYR A 123 11.09 -15.51 6.51
CA TYR A 123 12.32 -16.27 6.78
C TYR A 123 12.17 -17.33 7.89
N SER A 124 11.44 -17.00 8.97
CA SER A 124 11.23 -17.88 10.13
C SER A 124 10.00 -18.78 10.03
N GLU A 125 9.34 -18.85 8.86
CA GLU A 125 8.03 -19.49 8.72
C GLU A 125 8.07 -20.63 7.70
N ASN A 126 7.42 -21.76 8.03
CA ASN A 126 7.33 -22.93 7.16
C ASN A 126 6.12 -22.86 6.22
N SER A 127 5.28 -21.83 6.32
CA SER A 127 4.07 -21.66 5.53
C SER A 127 3.87 -20.20 5.14
N SER A 128 3.23 -19.98 4.00
CA SER A 128 2.91 -18.63 3.56
C SER A 128 1.79 -18.04 4.40
N LYS A 129 2.01 -16.85 4.96
CA LYS A 129 0.92 -16.02 5.46
C LYS A 129 0.29 -15.30 4.29
N VAL A 130 -1.03 -15.40 4.22
CA VAL A 130 -1.84 -14.71 3.22
C VAL A 130 -2.50 -13.50 3.88
N ARG A 131 -2.50 -12.38 3.16
CA ARG A 131 -3.25 -11.16 3.50
C ARG A 131 -4.15 -10.78 2.35
N ALA A 132 -5.37 -10.36 2.65
CA ALA A 132 -6.29 -9.83 1.68
C ALA A 132 -6.38 -8.32 1.78
N PHE A 133 -6.45 -7.65 0.64
CA PHE A 133 -6.58 -6.21 0.54
C PHE A 133 -7.79 -5.86 -0.31
N SER A 134 -8.59 -4.92 0.17
CA SER A 134 -9.66 -4.33 -0.63
C SER A 134 -9.04 -3.54 -1.79
N LEU A 135 -9.55 -3.70 -3.00
CA LEU A 135 -9.17 -2.88 -4.15
C LEU A 135 -10.16 -1.72 -4.39
N LYS A 136 -11.11 -1.51 -3.46
CA LYS A 136 -12.01 -0.35 -3.49
C LYS A 136 -11.18 0.94 -3.49
N GLY A 137 -11.35 1.76 -4.53
CA GLY A 137 -10.63 3.02 -4.68
C GLY A 137 -9.18 2.91 -5.17
N ALA A 138 -8.66 1.70 -5.41
CA ALA A 138 -7.28 1.48 -5.83
C ALA A 138 -6.92 2.26 -7.10
N THR A 139 -7.77 2.19 -8.12
CA THR A 139 -7.58 2.90 -9.39
C THR A 139 -7.41 4.40 -9.19
N ALA A 140 -8.32 5.03 -8.46
CA ALA A 140 -8.25 6.47 -8.23
C ALA A 140 -7.02 6.87 -7.40
N ALA A 141 -6.67 6.11 -6.37
CA ALA A 141 -5.55 6.44 -5.48
C ALA A 141 -4.19 6.20 -6.15
N ILE A 142 -4.00 5.03 -6.77
CA ILE A 142 -2.74 4.66 -7.42
C ILE A 142 -2.46 5.57 -8.62
N THR A 143 -3.47 5.91 -9.43
CA THR A 143 -3.28 6.83 -10.57
C THR A 143 -2.87 8.23 -10.11
N LYS A 144 -3.30 8.71 -8.93
CA LYS A 144 -2.79 9.96 -8.37
C LYS A 144 -1.31 9.88 -8.00
N VAL A 145 -0.85 8.73 -7.46
CA VAL A 145 0.57 8.51 -7.17
C VAL A 145 1.39 8.42 -8.46
N GLU A 146 0.91 7.67 -9.46
CA GLU A 146 1.56 7.58 -10.79
C GLU A 146 1.67 8.96 -11.46
N ALA A 147 0.65 9.81 -11.34
CA ALA A 147 0.67 11.17 -11.87
C ALA A 147 1.66 12.09 -11.15
N ALA A 148 1.88 11.89 -9.85
CA ALA A 148 2.85 12.65 -9.07
C ALA A 148 4.32 12.23 -9.35
N CYS A 149 4.53 11.15 -10.10
CA CYS A 149 5.84 10.59 -10.45
C CYS A 149 6.33 10.98 -11.85
N LYS A 150 5.61 11.88 -12.52
CA LYS A 150 5.88 12.34 -13.88
C LYS A 150 6.34 13.79 -13.91
#